data_AF-A0A967RAK2-F1
#
_entry.id   AF-A0A967RAK2-F1
#
_cell.length_a   1.000
_cell.length_b   1.000
_cell.length_c   1.000
_cell.angle_alpha   90.00
_cell.angle_beta   90.00
_cell.angle_gamma   90.00
#
_symmetry.space_group_name_H-M   'P 1'
#
loop_
_entity.id
_entity.type
_entity.pdbx_description
1 polymer ?
#
loop_
_entity_poly.entity_id
_entity_poly.type
_entity_poly.pdbx_seq_one_letter_code
_entity_poly.pdbx_strand_id
1 'polypeptide(L)'
;VVADDVATARRAAGLVHVEYDVLRPFTDPGTAVAAGDDAVWGLEGNVLSVSRYSRGDVDTALAAAAHTVAETFETQRVEHAFLEPESTLAMPRE
;
A
#
# COMPACT_ATOMS: atom_id res chain seq x y z
N VAL A 1 -20.94 -13.30 -0.28
CA VAL A 1 -22.02 -14.26 -0.57
C VAL A 1 -23.36 -13.56 -0.38
N VAL A 2 -24.31 -13.75 -1.30
CA VAL A 2 -25.65 -13.15 -1.20
C VAL A 2 -26.57 -14.12 -0.44
N ALA A 3 -27.37 -13.59 0.49
CA ALA A 3 -28.36 -14.34 1.27
C ALA A 3 -29.46 -13.39 1.78
N ASP A 4 -30.53 -13.95 2.34
CA ASP A 4 -31.66 -13.18 2.89
C ASP A 4 -31.30 -12.33 4.12
N ASP A 5 -30.23 -12.69 4.85
CA ASP A 5 -29.76 -11.96 6.01
C ASP A 5 -28.22 -11.99 6.17
N VAL A 6 -27.70 -11.01 6.91
CA VAL A 6 -26.25 -10.82 7.14
C VAL A 6 -25.62 -12.02 7.85
N ALA A 7 -26.31 -12.64 8.80
CA ALA A 7 -25.75 -13.75 9.57
C ALA A 7 -25.60 -15.00 8.69
N THR A 8 -26.58 -15.27 7.84
CA THR A 8 -26.54 -16.35 6.85
C THR A 8 -25.46 -16.10 5.80
N ALA A 9 -25.36 -14.88 5.26
CA ALA A 9 -24.30 -14.51 4.32
C ALA A 9 -22.89 -14.73 4.89
N ARG A 10 -22.66 -14.34 6.14
CA ARG A 10 -21.37 -14.53 6.84
C ARG A 10 -21.03 -16.00 7.06
N ARG A 11 -21.99 -16.81 7.50
CA ARG A 11 -21.78 -18.27 7.67
C ARG A 11 -21.47 -18.93 6.33
N ALA A 12 -22.23 -18.60 5.29
CA ALA A 12 -22.04 -19.15 3.96
C ALA A 12 -20.69 -18.77 3.34
N ALA A 13 -20.18 -17.56 3.60
CA ALA A 13 -18.83 -17.16 3.18
C ALA A 13 -17.73 -18.06 3.76
N GLY A 14 -17.89 -18.54 5.00
CA GLY A 14 -16.95 -19.47 5.63
C GLY A 14 -16.97 -20.90 5.06
N LEU A 15 -17.96 -21.24 4.23
CA LEU A 15 -18.05 -22.53 3.55
C LEU A 15 -17.35 -22.54 2.19
N VAL A 16 -16.91 -21.38 1.69
CA VAL A 16 -16.17 -21.27 0.43
C VAL A 16 -14.78 -21.87 0.61
N HIS A 17 -14.45 -22.87 -0.20
CA HIS A 17 -13.10 -23.45 -0.23
C HIS A 17 -12.24 -22.68 -1.23
N VAL A 18 -11.04 -22.28 -0.80
CA VAL A 18 -10.06 -21.61 -1.64
C VAL A 18 -8.72 -22.31 -1.48
N GLU A 19 -8.12 -22.66 -2.61
CA GLU A 19 -6.75 -23.18 -2.69
C GLU A 19 -5.81 -22.04 -3.08
N TYR A 20 -4.66 -21.95 -2.40
CA TYR A 20 -3.69 -20.89 -2.60
C TYR A 20 -2.30 -21.47 -2.83
N ASP A 21 -1.56 -20.89 -3.77
CA ASP A 21 -0.11 -20.99 -3.82
C ASP A 21 0.48 -19.88 -2.92
N VAL A 22 0.86 -20.24 -1.70
CA VAL A 22 1.33 -19.28 -0.70
C VAL A 22 2.74 -18.78 -1.05
N LEU A 23 2.86 -17.48 -1.29
CA LEU A 23 4.14 -16.81 -1.54
C LEU A 23 4.67 -16.11 -0.28
N ARG A 24 5.96 -15.79 -0.28
CA ARG A 24 6.58 -14.98 0.77
C ARG A 24 6.03 -13.54 0.72
N PRO A 25 5.50 -12.99 1.82
CA PRO A 25 5.06 -11.62 1.84
C PRO A 25 6.27 -10.66 1.93
N PHE A 26 6.22 -9.58 1.16
CA PHE A 26 7.05 -8.40 1.37
C PHE A 26 6.29 -7.42 2.27
N THR A 27 6.84 -7.14 3.45
CA THR A 27 6.23 -6.26 4.46
C THR A 27 7.04 -4.99 4.71
N ASP A 28 8.20 -4.87 4.05
CA ASP A 28 9.10 -3.73 4.11
C ASP A 28 9.41 -3.25 2.68
N PRO A 29 9.20 -1.95 2.37
CA PRO A 29 9.42 -1.43 1.03
C PRO A 29 10.89 -1.46 0.62
N GLY A 30 11.84 -1.26 1.54
CA GLY A 30 13.27 -1.33 1.23
C GLY A 30 13.69 -2.72 0.74
N THR A 31 13.23 -3.75 1.44
CA THR A 31 13.43 -5.16 1.10
C THR A 31 12.76 -5.51 -0.23
N ALA A 32 11.56 -5.01 -0.49
CA ALA A 32 10.87 -5.23 -1.76
C ALA A 32 11.66 -4.63 -2.93
N VAL A 33 12.06 -3.35 -2.83
CA VAL A 33 12.82 -2.67 -3.89
C VAL A 33 14.15 -3.35 -4.21
N ALA A 34 14.81 -3.95 -3.21
CA ALA A 34 16.06 -4.68 -3.38
C ALA A 34 15.88 -6.14 -3.84
N ALA A 35 14.67 -6.67 -3.83
CA ALA A 35 14.41 -8.05 -4.20
C ALA A 35 14.47 -8.25 -5.72
N GLY A 36 14.94 -9.43 -6.13
CA GLY A 36 14.90 -9.86 -7.53
C GLY A 36 13.55 -10.47 -7.95
N ASP A 37 12.71 -10.82 -6.97
CA ASP A 37 11.36 -11.35 -7.21
C ASP A 37 10.34 -10.20 -7.17
N ASP A 38 9.32 -10.27 -8.02
CA ASP A 38 8.25 -9.28 -8.05
C ASP A 38 7.34 -9.43 -6.81
N ALA A 39 7.16 -8.34 -6.07
CA ALA A 39 6.30 -8.25 -4.89
C ALA A 39 4.82 -8.05 -5.27
N VAL A 40 4.56 -7.52 -6.47
CA VAL A 40 3.22 -7.22 -6.98
C VAL A 40 3.07 -7.83 -8.35
N TRP A 41 2.06 -8.68 -8.53
CA TRP A 41 1.77 -9.31 -9.80
C TRP A 41 1.53 -8.27 -10.91
N GLY A 42 2.25 -8.41 -12.02
CA GLY A 42 2.12 -7.54 -13.19
C GLY A 42 2.91 -6.22 -13.11
N LEU A 43 3.66 -5.99 -12.03
CA LEU A 43 4.64 -4.90 -11.96
C LEU A 43 6.02 -5.44 -12.36
N GLU A 44 6.72 -4.74 -13.25
CA GLU A 44 8.12 -5.07 -13.58
C GLU A 44 9.04 -4.52 -12.49
N GLY A 45 9.59 -5.42 -11.66
CA GLY A 45 10.34 -5.04 -10.46
C GLY A 45 9.43 -4.47 -9.38
N ASN A 46 10.03 -3.78 -8.40
CA ASN A 46 9.34 -3.37 -7.17
C ASN A 46 9.26 -1.86 -6.96
N VAL A 47 9.52 -1.08 -8.02
CA VAL A 47 9.39 0.39 -8.01
C VAL A 47 8.17 0.77 -8.85
N LEU A 48 7.06 1.11 -8.19
CA LEU A 48 5.83 1.51 -8.87
C LEU A 48 5.98 2.82 -9.65
N SER A 49 6.70 3.80 -9.09
CA SER A 49 6.89 5.12 -9.69
C SER A 49 8.07 5.86 -9.07
N VAL A 50 8.68 6.77 -9.84
CA VAL A 50 9.78 7.64 -9.41
C VAL A 50 9.40 9.09 -9.69
N SER A 51 9.39 9.92 -8.64
CA SER A 51 9.22 11.37 -8.75
C SER A 51 10.55 12.07 -8.46
N ARG A 52 11.00 12.96 -9.37
CA ARG A 52 12.21 13.76 -9.21
C ARG A 52 11.89 15.24 -9.41
N TYR A 53 12.44 16.11 -8.57
CA TYR A 53 12.32 17.56 -8.70
C TYR A 53 13.68 18.21 -8.48
N SER A 54 13.91 19.34 -9.14
CA SER A 54 15.08 20.18 -8.96
C SER A 54 14.64 21.64 -8.93
N ARG A 55 15.28 22.44 -8.08
CA ARG A 55 15.01 23.88 -7.93
C ARG A 55 16.33 24.61 -7.64
N GLY A 56 16.81 25.37 -8.61
CA GLY A 56 18.07 26.10 -8.50
C GLY A 56 19.29 25.18 -8.44
N ASP A 57 20.41 25.75 -8.01
CA ASP A 57 21.68 25.03 -7.77
C ASP A 57 21.83 24.73 -6.27
N VAL A 58 21.37 23.53 -5.88
CA VAL A 58 21.38 23.08 -4.48
C VAL A 58 22.81 22.80 -4.01
N ASP A 59 23.68 22.29 -4.88
CA ASP A 59 25.04 21.90 -4.52
C ASP A 59 25.87 23.13 -4.12
N THR A 60 25.82 24.20 -4.92
CA THR A 60 26.47 25.47 -4.58
C THR A 60 25.90 26.07 -3.29
N ALA A 61 24.58 26.03 -3.12
CA ALA A 61 23.92 26.59 -1.93
C ALA A 61 24.32 25.86 -0.64
N LEU A 62 24.37 24.52 -0.66
CA LEU A 62 24.82 23.71 0.47
C LEU A 62 26.30 23.95 0.79
N ALA A 63 27.16 24.07 -0.23
CA ALA A 63 28.59 24.33 -0.03
C ALA A 63 28.88 25.71 0.59
N ALA A 64 28.04 26.71 0.30
CA ALA A 64 28.18 28.06 0.82
C ALA A 64 27.51 28.29 2.19
N ALA A 65 26.76 27.31 2.71
CA ALA A 65 26.00 27.46 3.95
C ALA A 65 26.91 27.51 5.19
N ALA A 66 26.59 28.39 6.14
CA ALA A 66 27.33 28.47 7.40
C ALA A 66 27.17 27.20 8.27
N HIS A 67 26.03 26.52 8.14
CA HIS A 67 25.71 25.28 8.86
C HIS A 67 24.85 24.37 7.98
N THR A 68 25.02 23.06 8.14
CA THR A 68 24.23 22.01 7.47
C THR A 68 23.77 20.98 8.48
N VAL A 69 22.60 20.37 8.25
CA VAL A 69 22.03 19.28 9.05
C VAL A 69 21.47 18.23 8.10
N ALA A 70 21.70 16.96 8.41
CA ALA A 70 21.17 15.82 7.67
C ALA A 70 20.61 14.80 8.67
N GLU A 71 19.35 14.42 8.50
CA GLU A 71 18.65 13.50 9.38
C GLU A 71 17.76 12.57 8.54
N THR A 72 17.47 11.38 9.09
CA THR A 72 16.52 10.43 8.49
C THR A 72 15.28 10.33 9.35
N PHE A 73 14.11 10.51 8.72
CA PHE A 73 12.81 10.43 9.39
C PHE A 73 12.00 9.29 8.79
N GLU A 74 11.39 8.50 9.65
CA GLU A 74 10.44 7.45 9.29
C GLU A 74 9.12 7.71 10.03
N THR A 75 8.01 7.54 9.33
CA THR A 75 6.67 7.70 9.91
C THR A 75 5.94 6.37 9.87
N GLN A 76 5.18 6.08 10.92
CA GLN A 76 4.35 4.87 10.99
C GLN A 76 3.25 4.83 9.92
N ARG A 77 2.74 3.62 9.64
CA ARG A 77 1.45 3.44 8.97
C ARG A 77 0.32 3.90 9.89
N VAL A 78 -0.55 4.78 9.38
CA VAL A 78 -1.72 5.30 10.11
C VAL A 78 -2.99 4.78 9.43
N GLU A 79 -3.96 4.37 10.24
CA GLU A 79 -5.31 4.04 9.78
C GLU A 79 -6.26 5.20 10.12
N HIS A 80 -7.21 5.50 9.24
CA HIS A 80 -8.12 6.63 9.39
C HIS A 80 -9.09 6.44 10.57
N ALA A 81 -9.45 5.19 10.86
CA ALA A 81 -10.32 4.82 11.98
C ALA A 81 -11.64 5.62 12.02
N PHE A 82 -12.34 5.69 10.89
CA PHE A 82 -13.67 6.30 10.82
C PHE A 82 -14.63 5.64 11.83
N LEU A 83 -15.51 6.45 12.43
CA LEU A 83 -16.51 5.95 13.38
C LEU A 83 -17.52 5.03 12.71
N GLU A 84 -17.86 5.31 11.46
CA GLU A 84 -18.71 4.46 10.63
C GLU A 84 -17.84 3.51 9.78
N PRO A 85 -18.06 2.19 9.82
CA PRO A 85 -17.41 1.24 8.93
C PRO A 85 -17.83 1.39 7.46
N GLU A 86 -17.00 0.91 6.55
CA GLU A 86 -17.31 0.89 5.12
C GLU A 86 -18.61 0.11 4.82
N SER A 87 -19.50 0.70 4.01
CA SER A 87 -20.73 0.07 3.54
C SER A 87 -21.13 0.59 2.15
N THR A 88 -21.81 -0.25 1.36
CA THR A 88 -22.30 0.07 0.01
C THR A 88 -23.64 -0.62 -0.26
N LEU A 89 -24.58 0.07 -0.91
CA LEU A 89 -25.83 -0.49 -1.45
C LEU A 89 -25.87 -0.29 -2.97
N ALA A 90 -26.06 -1.38 -3.70
CA ALA A 90 -26.33 -1.35 -5.13
C ALA A 90 -27.76 -1.82 -5.41
N MET A 91 -28.55 -1.01 -6.10
CA MET A 91 -29.89 -1.37 -6.55
C MET A 91 -29.95 -1.23 -8.07
N PRO A 92 -30.15 -2.33 -8.83
CA PRO A 92 -30.41 -2.25 -10.26
C PRO A 92 -31.65 -1.37 -10.51
N ARG A 93 -31.59 -0.54 -11.54
CA ARG A 93 -32.75 0.17 -12.07
C ARG A 93 -33.11 -0.44 -13.42
N GLU A 94 -34.39 -0.35 -13.78
CA GLU A 94 -34.88 -0.69 -15.12
C GLU A 94 -34.31 0.27 -16.18
#